data_AF-A0A0C9TL80-F1
#
_entry.id   AF-A0A0C9TL80-F1
#
_cell.length_a   1.000
_cell.length_b   1.000
_cell.length_c   1.000
_cell.angle_alpha   90.00
_cell.angle_beta   90.00
_cell.angle_gamma   90.00
#
_symmetry.space_group_name_H-M   'P 1'
#
loop_
_entity.id
_entity.type
_entity.pdbx_description
1 polymer ?
#
loop_
_entity_poly.entity_id
_entity_poly.type
_entity_poly.pdbx_seq_one_letter_code
_entity_poly.pdbx_strand_id
1 'polypeptide(L)'
;MEHMLLDCHSTGQRIIWNLAKRLCVKTREVWPDLNVGIILGCGLTEYMTSDRKPDKGKRRLFKILISESAYLIWKIRCEWRIEHNAHPDKKITDSVRLDHTDHEVRNRWIKMISDRIHMDILCSDGRRYKKKAIASSIVQKVWGKILRAEKVCGLSLEEISGVLVGIRDWWPP
;
A
#
# COMPACT_ATOMS: atom_id res chain seq x y z
N MET A 1 -0.82 -7.14 19.36
CA MET A 1 -0.87 -6.88 17.91
C MET A 1 -0.64 -5.40 17.62
N GLU A 2 -1.20 -4.50 18.43
CA GLU A 2 -0.97 -3.04 18.38
C GLU A 2 0.50 -2.62 18.33
N HIS A 3 1.26 -3.01 19.35
CA HIS A 3 2.69 -2.72 19.41
C HIS A 3 3.45 -3.18 18.16
N MET A 4 3.06 -4.30 17.55
CA MET A 4 3.70 -4.82 16.33
C MET A 4 3.45 -3.96 15.10
N LEU A 5 2.25 -3.39 14.99
CA LEU A 5 1.79 -2.69 13.81
C LEU A 5 2.13 -1.20 13.87
N LEU A 6 2.15 -0.62 15.07
CA LEU A 6 2.25 0.84 15.26
C LEU A 6 3.54 1.29 15.97
N ASP A 7 4.07 0.50 16.93
CA ASP A 7 5.11 0.98 17.85
C ASP A 7 6.49 0.28 17.73
N CYS A 8 6.52 -0.94 17.20
CA CYS A 8 7.73 -1.75 17.05
C CYS A 8 8.71 -1.25 15.98
N HIS A 9 9.85 -0.70 16.41
CA HIS A 9 10.93 -0.31 15.49
C HIS A 9 11.51 -1.46 14.64
N SER A 10 11.25 -2.72 15.04
CA SER A 10 11.86 -3.92 14.45
C SER A 10 11.44 -4.26 13.02
N THR A 11 10.26 -3.79 12.59
CA THR A 11 9.52 -4.37 11.45
C THR A 11 9.51 -3.50 10.21
N GLY A 12 10.21 -2.36 10.21
CA GLY A 12 10.15 -1.38 9.11
C GLY A 12 8.79 -0.69 8.97
N GLN A 13 7.88 -0.86 9.93
CA GLN A 13 6.52 -0.30 9.92
C GLN A 13 6.48 1.22 9.72
N ARG A 14 7.44 1.97 10.29
CA ARG A 14 7.50 3.44 10.15
C ARG A 14 7.64 3.82 8.68
N ILE A 15 8.49 3.10 7.97
CA ILE A 15 8.75 3.30 6.54
C ILE A 15 7.48 2.95 5.77
N ILE A 16 6.92 1.77 6.01
CA ILE A 16 5.71 1.29 5.35
C ILE A 16 4.53 2.27 5.53
N TRP A 17 4.27 2.72 6.76
CA TRP A 17 3.21 3.68 7.03
C TRP A 17 3.48 5.05 6.42
N ASN A 18 4.73 5.50 6.42
CA ASN A 18 5.11 6.72 5.71
C ASN A 18 4.88 6.58 4.20
N LEU A 19 5.18 5.42 3.62
CA LEU A 19 4.97 5.17 2.19
C LEU A 19 3.47 5.21 1.86
N ALA A 20 2.65 4.51 2.66
CA ALA A 20 1.21 4.48 2.51
C ALA A 20 0.58 5.88 2.70
N LYS A 21 1.04 6.64 3.70
CA LYS A 21 0.61 8.02 3.95
C LYS A 21 0.90 8.92 2.76
N ARG A 22 2.12 8.86 2.22
CA ARG A 22 2.51 9.67 1.05
C ARG A 22 1.64 9.35 -0.17
N LEU A 23 1.36 8.07 -0.41
CA LEU A 23 0.51 7.65 -1.51
C LEU A 23 -0.94 8.11 -1.34
N CYS A 24 -1.46 8.09 -0.09
CA CYS A 24 -2.80 8.57 0.26
C CYS A 24 -2.94 10.10 0.15
N VAL A 25 -1.96 10.86 0.64
CA VAL A 25 -1.99 12.33 0.55
C VAL A 25 -1.92 12.79 -0.91
N LYS A 26 -1.22 12.04 -1.78
CA LYS A 26 -1.13 12.33 -3.22
C LYS A 26 -2.48 12.24 -3.92
N THR A 27 -3.45 11.47 -3.41
CA THR A 27 -4.81 11.44 -3.93
C THR A 27 -5.70 12.59 -3.41
N ARG A 28 -5.11 13.51 -2.62
CA ARG A 28 -5.73 14.62 -1.88
C ARG A 28 -6.64 14.17 -0.74
N GLU A 29 -6.33 13.04 -0.13
CA GLU A 29 -7.10 12.52 0.99
C GLU A 29 -6.40 12.79 2.32
N VAL A 30 -7.21 12.91 3.38
CA VAL A 30 -6.70 13.08 4.75
C VAL A 30 -6.23 11.71 5.26
N TRP A 31 -4.98 11.66 5.72
CA TRP A 31 -4.46 10.48 6.40
C TRP A 31 -4.93 10.48 7.86
N PRO A 32 -5.63 9.45 8.33
CA PRO A 32 -6.08 9.38 9.71
C PRO A 32 -4.92 9.05 10.66
N ASP A 33 -5.07 9.42 11.93
CA ASP A 33 -4.21 8.91 12.99
C ASP A 33 -4.49 7.42 13.19
N LEU A 34 -3.54 6.58 12.75
CA LEU A 34 -3.71 5.14 12.75
C LEU A 34 -3.72 4.57 14.17
N ASN A 35 -4.75 3.78 14.46
CA ASN A 35 -4.82 2.90 15.61
C ASN A 35 -5.24 1.49 15.13
N VAL A 36 -5.15 0.49 16.01
CA VAL A 36 -5.52 -0.88 15.64
C VAL A 36 -6.98 -1.00 15.23
N GLY A 37 -7.88 -0.23 15.85
CA GLY A 37 -9.29 -0.18 15.46
C GLY A 37 -9.48 0.22 14.01
N ILE A 38 -8.75 1.23 13.53
CA ILE A 38 -8.77 1.67 12.12
C ILE A 38 -8.14 0.61 11.20
N ILE A 39 -7.08 -0.06 11.62
CA ILE A 39 -6.44 -1.11 10.81
C ILE A 39 -7.38 -2.29 10.62
N LEU A 40 -7.95 -2.81 11.70
CA LEU A 40 -8.90 -3.93 11.67
C LEU A 40 -10.23 -3.52 11.00
N GLY A 41 -10.67 -2.29 11.24
CA GLY A 41 -11.89 -1.70 10.69
C GLY A 41 -11.71 -1.03 9.34
N CYS A 42 -10.56 -1.13 8.66
CA CYS A 42 -10.27 -0.35 7.45
C CYS A 42 -11.31 -0.58 6.34
N GLY A 43 -11.89 -1.77 6.27
CA GLY A 43 -12.96 -2.10 5.33
C GLY A 43 -14.31 -1.44 5.61
N LEU A 44 -14.53 -0.94 6.83
CA LEU A 44 -15.76 -0.28 7.29
C LEU A 44 -15.70 1.25 7.16
N THR A 45 -14.54 1.81 6.84
CA THR A 45 -14.39 3.27 6.69
C THR A 45 -15.29 3.83 5.60
N GLU A 46 -15.98 4.91 5.93
CA GLU A 46 -16.87 5.62 5.01
C GLU A 46 -16.20 6.89 4.50
N TYR A 47 -16.14 7.00 3.18
CA TYR A 47 -15.70 8.22 2.50
C TYR A 47 -16.90 8.76 1.72
N MET A 48 -17.17 10.05 1.86
CA MET A 48 -18.24 10.74 1.15
C MET A 48 -17.65 11.66 0.07
N THR A 49 -18.31 11.73 -1.08
CA THR A 49 -18.05 12.77 -2.09
C THR A 49 -18.71 14.10 -1.70
N SER A 50 -18.40 15.19 -2.40
CA SER A 50 -19.03 16.51 -2.24
C SER A 50 -20.56 16.44 -2.20
N ASP A 51 -21.13 15.54 -3.00
CA ASP A 51 -22.57 15.34 -3.18
C ASP A 51 -23.17 14.37 -2.16
N ARG A 52 -22.49 14.12 -1.03
CA ARG A 52 -22.90 13.22 0.07
C ARG A 52 -23.17 11.77 -0.34
N LYS A 53 -22.59 11.31 -1.45
CA LYS A 53 -22.63 9.90 -1.90
C LYS A 53 -21.38 9.13 -1.44
N PRO A 54 -21.48 7.82 -1.16
CA PRO A 54 -20.32 7.00 -0.83
C PRO A 54 -19.27 6.97 -1.96
N ASP A 55 -18.05 7.40 -1.66
CA ASP A 55 -16.92 7.31 -2.57
C ASP A 55 -16.27 5.91 -2.47
N LYS A 56 -16.75 5.03 -3.35
CA LYS A 56 -16.26 3.66 -3.47
C LYS A 56 -14.78 3.58 -3.86
N GLY A 57 -14.25 4.57 -4.59
CA GLY A 57 -12.87 4.60 -5.03
C GLY A 57 -11.94 4.88 -3.86
N LYS A 58 -12.23 5.95 -3.10
CA LYS A 58 -11.48 6.33 -1.90
C LYS A 58 -11.51 5.25 -0.83
N ARG A 59 -12.71 4.72 -0.54
CA ARG A 59 -12.87 3.62 0.43
C ARG A 59 -12.04 2.39 0.05
N ARG A 60 -12.05 2.00 -1.23
CA ARG A 60 -11.28 0.86 -1.71
C ARG A 60 -9.78 1.14 -1.67
N LEU A 61 -9.33 2.33 -2.07
CA LEU A 61 -7.93 2.73 -1.99
C LEU A 61 -7.44 2.65 -0.54
N PHE A 62 -8.15 3.29 0.38
CA PHE A 62 -7.80 3.29 1.81
C PHE A 62 -7.71 1.87 2.36
N LYS A 63 -8.74 1.04 2.10
CA LYS A 63 -8.75 -0.36 2.51
C LYS A 63 -7.50 -1.10 2.03
N ILE A 64 -7.16 -0.99 0.75
CA ILE A 64 -5.99 -1.66 0.17
C ILE A 64 -4.70 -1.15 0.83
N LEU A 65 -4.50 0.16 0.92
CA LEU A 65 -3.28 0.73 1.51
C LEU A 65 -3.08 0.27 2.94
N ILE A 66 -4.14 0.26 3.76
CA ILE A 66 -4.04 -0.15 5.16
C ILE A 66 -3.84 -1.66 5.29
N SER A 67 -4.62 -2.48 4.58
CA SER A 67 -4.56 -3.93 4.72
C SER A 67 -3.25 -4.51 4.19
N GLU A 68 -2.79 -4.07 3.01
CA GLU A 68 -1.54 -4.56 2.40
C GLU A 68 -0.33 -4.11 3.23
N SER A 69 -0.34 -2.87 3.74
CA SER A 69 0.72 -2.36 4.62
C SER A 69 0.80 -3.13 5.94
N ALA A 70 -0.33 -3.35 6.61
CA ALA A 70 -0.38 -4.13 7.85
C ALA A 70 0.07 -5.58 7.62
N TYR A 71 -0.34 -6.17 6.50
CA TYR A 71 0.08 -7.51 6.11
C TYR A 71 1.59 -7.59 5.88
N LEU A 72 2.19 -6.62 5.18
CA LEU A 72 3.64 -6.59 4.96
C LEU A 72 4.42 -6.45 6.27
N ILE A 73 3.97 -5.58 7.18
CA ILE A 73 4.58 -5.41 8.51
C ILE A 73 4.56 -6.75 9.27
N TRP A 74 3.41 -7.42 9.26
CA TRP A 74 3.26 -8.72 9.89
C TRP A 74 4.17 -9.77 9.24
N LYS A 75 4.23 -9.80 7.90
CA LYS A 75 5.06 -10.74 7.14
C LYS A 75 6.55 -10.56 7.45
N ILE A 76 7.06 -9.32 7.41
CA ILE A 76 8.45 -8.99 7.76
C ILE A 76 8.79 -9.45 9.18
N ARG A 77 7.87 -9.26 10.14
CA ARG A 77 8.08 -9.76 11.50
C ARG A 77 8.15 -11.28 11.54
N CYS A 78 7.25 -11.97 10.84
CA CYS A 78 7.21 -13.43 10.83
C CYS A 78 8.48 -14.01 10.20
N GLU A 79 8.97 -13.44 9.12
CA GLU A 79 10.27 -13.80 8.54
C GLU A 79 11.39 -13.66 9.59
N TRP A 80 11.48 -12.54 10.30
CA TRP A 80 12.50 -12.39 11.35
C TRP A 80 12.32 -13.39 12.51
N ARG A 81 11.10 -13.56 13.01
CA ARG A 81 10.85 -14.34 14.23
C ARG A 81 10.87 -15.85 13.99
N ILE A 82 10.37 -16.30 12.85
CA ILE A 82 10.18 -17.73 12.55
C ILE A 82 11.32 -18.24 11.67
N GLU A 83 11.61 -17.57 10.55
CA GLU A 83 12.62 -18.05 9.60
C GLU A 83 14.03 -17.80 10.11
N HIS A 84 14.25 -16.68 10.81
CA HIS A 84 15.55 -16.31 11.36
C HIS A 84 15.69 -16.56 12.87
N ASN A 85 14.75 -17.29 13.49
CA ASN A 85 14.76 -17.61 14.94
C ASN A 85 15.01 -16.40 15.86
N ALA A 86 14.52 -15.21 15.47
CA ALA A 86 14.73 -13.95 16.17
C ALA A 86 16.21 -13.55 16.34
N HIS A 87 17.10 -13.99 15.44
CA HIS A 87 18.51 -13.63 15.46
C HIS A 87 18.68 -12.11 15.32
N PRO A 88 19.45 -11.44 16.20
CA PRO A 88 19.60 -9.98 16.20
C PRO A 88 20.17 -9.46 14.87
N ASP A 89 21.20 -10.09 14.33
CA ASP A 89 21.86 -9.66 13.07
C ASP A 89 21.02 -9.85 11.79
N LYS A 90 19.90 -10.59 11.88
CA LYS A 90 18.96 -10.81 10.77
C LYS A 90 17.74 -9.91 10.89
N LYS A 91 17.72 -9.02 11.87
CA LYS A 91 16.70 -8.01 12.02
C LYS A 91 16.88 -6.99 10.89
N ILE A 92 15.86 -6.85 10.06
CA ILE A 92 15.88 -5.92 8.92
C ILE A 92 16.26 -4.52 9.39
N THR A 93 15.83 -4.07 10.57
CA THR A 93 16.09 -2.73 11.14
C THR A 93 17.28 -2.64 12.09
N ASP A 94 18.35 -3.39 11.84
CA ASP A 94 19.56 -3.26 12.64
C ASP A 94 20.16 -1.85 12.47
N SER A 95 20.31 -1.13 13.58
CA SER A 95 20.64 0.30 13.66
C SER A 95 21.96 0.70 13.02
N VAL A 96 22.79 -0.29 12.64
CA VAL A 96 24.11 -0.10 12.01
C VAL A 96 24.02 0.05 10.47
N ARG A 97 22.90 -0.35 9.84
CA ARG A 97 22.73 -0.37 8.36
C ARG A 97 21.44 0.28 7.85
N LEU A 98 21.01 1.35 8.52
CA LEU A 98 19.74 2.06 8.25
C LEU A 98 19.46 2.34 6.76
N ASP A 99 20.47 2.73 5.98
CA ASP A 99 20.25 3.10 4.58
C ASP A 99 19.81 1.91 3.70
N HIS A 100 20.51 0.76 3.79
CA HIS A 100 20.21 -0.42 2.95
C HIS A 100 18.90 -1.10 3.34
N THR A 101 18.62 -1.13 4.63
CA THR A 101 17.37 -1.65 5.20
C THR A 101 16.15 -0.91 4.69
N ASP A 102 16.23 0.42 4.66
CA ASP A 102 15.09 1.25 4.30
C ASP A 102 14.73 1.06 2.82
N HIS A 103 15.75 0.86 1.98
CA HIS A 103 15.57 0.49 0.57
C HIS A 103 14.89 -0.86 0.40
N GLU A 104 15.26 -1.89 1.17
CA GLU A 104 14.66 -3.22 1.04
C GLU A 104 13.18 -3.21 1.42
N VAL A 105 12.84 -2.67 2.61
CA VAL A 105 11.46 -2.58 3.10
C VAL A 105 10.58 -1.82 2.11
N ARG A 106 11.11 -0.73 1.58
CA ARG A 106 10.45 0.09 0.58
C ARG A 106 10.24 -0.64 -0.74
N ASN A 107 11.26 -1.30 -1.27
CA ASN A 107 11.14 -2.04 -2.53
C ASN A 107 10.13 -3.18 -2.40
N ARG A 108 10.09 -3.86 -1.26
CA ARG A 108 9.06 -4.87 -0.93
C ARG A 108 7.66 -4.26 -0.93
N TRP A 109 7.48 -3.08 -0.32
CA TRP A 109 6.20 -2.39 -0.32
C TRP A 109 5.77 -1.90 -1.71
N ILE A 110 6.69 -1.26 -2.46
CA ILE A 110 6.44 -0.82 -3.84
C ILE A 110 6.02 -2.02 -4.70
N LYS A 111 6.76 -3.13 -4.62
CA LYS A 111 6.43 -4.36 -5.34
C LYS A 111 5.03 -4.86 -4.99
N MET A 112 4.70 -4.95 -3.70
CA MET A 112 3.37 -5.39 -3.25
C MET A 112 2.25 -4.51 -3.80
N ILE A 113 2.40 -3.18 -3.76
CA ILE A 113 1.40 -2.26 -4.30
C ILE A 113 1.35 -2.33 -5.82
N SER A 114 2.49 -2.42 -6.52
CA SER A 114 2.54 -2.61 -7.98
C SER A 114 1.81 -3.87 -8.40
N ASP A 115 2.09 -5.00 -7.75
CA ASP A 115 1.43 -6.29 -7.99
C ASP A 115 -0.08 -6.17 -7.77
N ARG A 116 -0.49 -5.46 -6.71
CA ARG A 116 -1.90 -5.24 -6.40
C ARG A 116 -2.63 -4.41 -7.45
N ILE A 117 -2.01 -3.32 -7.91
CA ILE A 117 -2.53 -2.48 -8.99
C ILE A 117 -2.69 -3.30 -10.27
N HIS A 118 -1.64 -4.04 -10.64
CA HIS A 118 -1.65 -4.87 -11.83
C HIS A 118 -2.74 -5.95 -11.77
N MET A 119 -2.94 -6.59 -10.61
CA MET A 119 -4.05 -7.53 -10.39
C MET A 119 -5.42 -6.87 -10.57
N ASP A 120 -5.65 -5.70 -9.96
CA ASP A 120 -6.91 -4.95 -10.10
C ASP A 120 -7.16 -4.58 -11.58
N ILE A 121 -6.11 -4.25 -12.35
CA ILE A 121 -6.19 -3.98 -13.80
C ILE A 121 -6.56 -5.24 -14.57
N LEU A 122 -5.85 -6.35 -14.36
CA LEU A 122 -6.14 -7.62 -15.04
C LEU A 122 -7.57 -8.09 -14.77
N CYS A 123 -7.99 -8.01 -13.51
CA CYS A 123 -9.36 -8.36 -13.10
C CYS A 123 -10.42 -7.38 -13.61
N SER A 124 -10.04 -6.24 -14.21
CA SER A 124 -10.98 -5.33 -14.87
C SER A 124 -11.27 -5.69 -16.33
N ASP A 125 -10.55 -6.67 -16.89
CA ASP A 125 -10.76 -7.13 -18.26
C ASP A 125 -12.11 -7.86 -18.39
N GLY A 126 -13.10 -7.12 -18.91
CA GLY A 126 -14.44 -7.64 -19.18
C GLY A 126 -14.49 -8.74 -20.23
N ARG A 127 -13.51 -8.84 -21.14
CA ARG A 127 -13.44 -9.93 -22.13
C ARG A 127 -13.09 -11.25 -21.45
N ARG A 128 -12.10 -11.21 -20.54
CA ARG A 128 -11.65 -12.39 -19.78
C ARG A 128 -12.61 -12.79 -18.68
N TYR A 129 -13.06 -11.84 -17.85
CA TYR A 129 -13.79 -12.13 -16.62
C TYR A 129 -15.31 -11.88 -16.69
N LYS A 130 -15.82 -11.34 -17.81
CA LYS A 130 -17.25 -11.11 -18.06
C LYS A 130 -17.94 -10.42 -16.87
N LYS A 131 -19.00 -11.03 -16.32
CA LYS A 131 -19.76 -10.51 -15.17
C LYS A 131 -18.96 -10.48 -13.84
N LYS A 132 -17.84 -11.18 -13.76
CA LYS A 132 -16.96 -11.20 -12.58
C LYS A 132 -15.87 -10.12 -12.64
N ALA A 133 -15.77 -9.39 -13.75
CA ALA A 133 -14.79 -8.32 -13.90
C ALA A 133 -15.06 -7.19 -12.91
N ILE A 134 -14.00 -6.65 -12.33
CA ILE A 134 -14.08 -5.39 -11.59
C ILE A 134 -14.42 -4.30 -12.60
N ALA A 135 -15.40 -3.46 -12.29
CA ALA A 135 -15.73 -2.35 -13.18
C ALA A 135 -14.49 -1.47 -13.41
N SER A 136 -14.10 -1.29 -14.68
CA SER A 136 -12.94 -0.46 -15.07
C SER A 136 -13.04 0.96 -14.50
N SER A 137 -14.25 1.51 -14.40
CA SER A 137 -14.50 2.81 -13.77
C SER A 137 -14.12 2.86 -12.28
N ILE A 138 -14.21 1.75 -11.55
CA ILE A 138 -13.75 1.65 -10.15
C ILE A 138 -12.22 1.64 -10.12
N VAL A 139 -11.58 0.82 -10.96
CA VAL A 139 -10.11 0.75 -11.04
C VAL A 139 -9.52 2.12 -11.41
N GLN A 140 -10.13 2.82 -12.36
CA GLN A 140 -9.76 4.19 -12.72
C GLN A 140 -9.92 5.17 -11.55
N LYS A 141 -11.01 5.07 -10.78
CA LYS A 141 -11.23 5.92 -9.60
C LYS A 141 -10.21 5.67 -8.49
N VAL A 142 -9.82 4.42 -8.28
CA VAL A 142 -8.85 4.04 -7.25
C VAL A 142 -7.44 4.46 -7.64
N TRP A 143 -7.00 4.11 -8.85
CA TRP A 143 -5.59 4.17 -9.24
C TRP A 143 -5.25 5.32 -10.20
N GLY A 144 -6.22 5.90 -10.90
CA GLY A 144 -5.98 6.90 -11.94
C GLY A 144 -5.20 8.12 -11.45
N LYS A 145 -5.54 8.63 -10.25
CA LYS A 145 -4.81 9.75 -9.62
C LYS A 145 -3.38 9.39 -9.25
N ILE A 146 -3.15 8.15 -8.80
CA ILE A 146 -1.82 7.67 -8.38
C ILE A 146 -0.91 7.49 -9.59
N LEU A 147 -1.42 6.83 -10.63
CA LEU A 147 -0.69 6.51 -11.85
C LEU A 147 -0.58 7.69 -12.82
N ARG A 148 -1.33 8.78 -12.58
CA ARG A 148 -1.42 9.95 -13.48
C ARG A 148 -1.82 9.55 -14.90
N ALA A 149 -2.59 8.48 -15.03
CA ALA A 149 -3.01 7.93 -16.31
C ALA A 149 -4.48 8.26 -16.57
N GLU A 150 -4.79 8.79 -17.75
CA GLU A 150 -6.16 9.00 -18.22
C GLU A 150 -6.93 7.68 -18.31
N LYS A 151 -6.21 6.60 -18.65
CA LYS A 151 -6.73 5.24 -18.70
C LYS A 151 -5.75 4.28 -18.05
N VAL A 152 -6.16 3.67 -16.94
CA VAL A 152 -5.35 2.70 -16.19
C VAL A 152 -5.41 1.30 -16.82
N CYS A 153 -6.48 0.98 -17.54
CA CYS A 153 -6.61 -0.32 -18.20
C CYS A 153 -5.61 -0.46 -19.35
N GLY A 154 -4.78 -1.52 -19.28
CA GLY A 154 -3.77 -1.84 -20.29
C GLY A 154 -2.33 -1.54 -19.87
N LEU A 155 -2.13 -0.91 -18.71
CA LEU A 155 -0.78 -0.68 -18.17
C LEU A 155 -0.13 -2.01 -17.75
N SER A 156 1.14 -2.14 -18.10
CA SER A 156 2.05 -3.21 -17.69
C SER A 156 2.58 -3.00 -16.28
N LEU A 157 3.11 -4.07 -15.67
CA LEU A 157 3.74 -4.01 -14.35
C LEU A 157 4.97 -3.08 -14.32
N GLU A 158 5.70 -2.98 -15.43
CA GLU A 158 6.88 -2.10 -15.56
C GLU A 158 6.47 -0.63 -15.53
N GLU A 159 5.41 -0.25 -16.24
CA GLU A 159 4.88 1.11 -16.21
C GLU A 159 4.37 1.48 -14.81
N ILE A 160 3.67 0.56 -14.14
CA ILE A 160 3.16 0.78 -12.78
C ILE A 160 4.30 0.95 -11.77
N SER A 161 5.26 0.03 -11.79
CA SER A 161 6.42 0.06 -10.89
C SER A 161 7.31 1.28 -11.15
N GLY A 162 7.53 1.64 -12.41
CA GLY A 162 8.26 2.85 -12.78
C GLY A 162 7.62 4.13 -12.22
N VAL A 163 6.29 4.26 -12.32
CA VAL A 163 5.58 5.41 -11.73
C VAL A 163 5.70 5.43 -10.21
N LEU A 164 5.56 4.27 -9.56
CA LEU A 164 5.69 4.20 -8.10
C LEU A 164 7.13 4.49 -7.66
N VAL A 165 8.17 4.00 -8.32
CA VAL A 165 9.57 4.28 -7.97
C VAL A 165 9.91 5.75 -8.22
N GLY A 166 9.39 6.35 -9.29
CA GLY A 166 9.63 7.73 -9.70
C GLY A 166 8.97 8.83 -8.84
N ILE A 167 8.23 8.48 -7.79
CA ILE A 167 7.67 9.47 -6.86
C ILE A 167 8.82 10.12 -6.06
N ARG A 168 9.31 11.29 -6.50
CA ARG A 168 10.48 11.97 -5.90
C ARG A 168 10.35 12.25 -4.40
N ASP A 169 9.13 12.41 -3.90
CA ASP A 169 8.80 12.69 -2.47
C ASP A 169 9.08 11.52 -1.52
N TRP A 170 9.65 10.45 -2.04
CA TRP A 170 10.05 9.26 -1.32
C TRP A 170 11.32 9.43 -0.49
N TRP A 171 12.22 10.33 -0.86
CA TRP A 171 13.47 10.56 -0.17
C TRP A 171 13.24 11.61 0.94
N PRO A 172 13.74 11.43 2.17
CA PRO A 172 13.85 12.56 3.08
C PRO A 172 14.78 13.62 2.45
N PRO A 173 14.56 14.93 2.69
CA PRO A 173 15.50 15.96 2.27
C PRO A 173 16.89 15.75 2.88
#